data_AF-V2ZGA5-F1
#
_entry.id   AF-V2ZGA5-F1
#
_cell.length_a   1.000
_cell.length_b   1.000
_cell.length_c   1.000
_cell.angle_alpha   90.00
_cell.angle_beta   90.00
_cell.angle_gamma   90.00
#
_symmetry.space_group_name_H-M   'P 1'
#
loop_
_entity.id
_entity.type
_entity.pdbx_description
1 polymer ?
#
loop_
_entity_poly.entity_id
_entity_poly.type
_entity_poly.pdbx_seq_one_letter_code
_entity_poly.pdbx_strand_id
1 'polypeptide(L)'
;MYDYIDEHGFLVQKYGPHTFHTKRKELYEYMCRFEQWKDYKLTCGAVWDEKYTPTPFNFTTIDTFYPPEQAASLRKKLRDSFAGREFATVVEVLKHPDPDIRGYAEYLFKKDYAPYTAKQWGVSPAEIDPSVLKRVPLRFSYDEGYFDDPYQVMPAHSFTRFFENLLNHPNITVKLGVEALERLNVQDSVLQLDGRETSFPVVYTGALDELFGGIFGRLPYRSLRFEWKHTSLDSVQDAPIVAYPQEKGYTRVTEYKKLPVQNMPGSSYAVEYPLPYQEGAYMEPYYPVLTDASQKQYAQYRELADKIPNLIPCGRLADFKYYNMDQALESALRICRVV
;
A
#
# COMPACT_ATOMS: atom_id res chain seq x y z
N MET A 1 8.54 -7.01 2.03
CA MET A 1 7.97 -7.84 0.95
C MET A 1 8.53 -9.23 1.10
N TYR A 2 7.68 -10.25 1.09
CA TYR A 2 8.09 -11.66 1.19
C TYR A 2 6.99 -12.52 0.59
N ASP A 3 7.38 -13.35 -0.37
CA ASP A 3 6.52 -14.32 -1.02
C ASP A 3 7.14 -15.72 -1.00
N TYR A 4 6.28 -16.72 -1.00
CA TYR A 4 6.64 -18.13 -0.90
C TYR A 4 5.58 -18.98 -1.59
N ILE A 5 5.95 -20.23 -1.92
CA ILE A 5 5.01 -21.22 -2.42
C ILE A 5 4.28 -21.83 -1.20
N ASP A 6 2.95 -21.73 -1.16
CA ASP A 6 2.16 -22.32 -0.09
C ASP A 6 2.05 -23.85 -0.22
N GLU A 7 1.36 -24.49 0.73
CA GLU A 7 1.18 -25.95 0.76
C GLU A 7 0.34 -26.51 -0.41
N HIS A 8 -0.33 -25.64 -1.17
CA HIS A 8 -1.12 -25.97 -2.34
C HIS A 8 -0.39 -25.65 -3.66
N GLY A 9 0.84 -25.14 -3.58
CA GLY A 9 1.67 -24.84 -4.74
C GLY A 9 1.51 -23.43 -5.30
N PHE A 10 0.69 -22.56 -4.69
CA PHE A 10 0.53 -21.19 -5.16
C PHE A 10 1.62 -20.28 -4.61
N LEU A 11 2.20 -19.43 -5.46
CA LEU A 11 3.01 -18.30 -5.02
C LEU A 11 2.09 -17.28 -4.34
N VAL A 12 2.31 -17.06 -3.05
CA VAL A 12 1.53 -16.15 -2.22
C VAL A 12 2.43 -15.13 -1.54
N GLN A 13 1.87 -13.97 -1.19
CA GLN A 13 2.61 -12.90 -0.53
C GLN A 13 2.21 -12.78 0.95
N LYS A 14 3.13 -13.11 1.86
CA LYS A 14 2.86 -13.24 3.30
C LYS A 14 2.21 -12.01 3.93
N TYR A 15 2.62 -10.84 3.44
CA TYR A 15 2.32 -9.54 4.04
C TYR A 15 1.37 -8.69 3.17
N GLY A 16 0.47 -9.37 2.45
CA GLY A 16 -0.51 -8.75 1.56
C GLY A 16 0.00 -8.49 0.14
N PRO A 17 -0.89 -8.03 -0.76
CA PRO A 17 -0.59 -7.88 -2.18
C PRO A 17 0.34 -6.71 -2.48
N HIS A 18 1.38 -7.00 -3.25
CA HIS A 18 2.39 -6.08 -3.79
C HIS A 18 2.47 -6.30 -5.30
N THR A 19 2.38 -5.20 -6.05
CA THR A 19 2.62 -5.13 -7.49
C THR A 19 3.55 -3.95 -7.78
N PHE A 20 4.64 -4.16 -8.50
CA PHE A 20 5.57 -3.07 -8.79
C PHE A 20 5.00 -2.22 -9.93
N HIS A 21 4.93 -0.92 -9.72
CA HIS A 21 4.53 0.03 -10.74
C HIS A 21 5.35 1.32 -10.61
N THR A 22 5.67 1.96 -11.73
CA THR A 22 6.33 3.27 -11.71
C THR A 22 6.20 4.02 -13.03
N LYS A 23 6.29 5.36 -12.97
CA LYS A 23 6.45 6.24 -14.15
C LYS A 23 7.89 6.39 -14.61
N ARG A 24 8.86 5.99 -13.77
CA ARG A 24 10.27 6.30 -13.97
C ARG A 24 11.02 5.11 -14.55
N LYS A 25 11.50 5.29 -15.77
CA LYS A 25 12.23 4.25 -16.51
C LYS A 25 13.47 3.78 -15.76
N GLU A 26 14.21 4.70 -15.16
CA GLU A 26 15.44 4.44 -14.42
C GLU A 26 15.21 3.54 -13.18
N LEU A 27 14.05 3.65 -12.53
CA LEU A 27 13.70 2.78 -11.41
C LEU A 27 13.34 1.38 -11.90
N TYR A 28 12.59 1.28 -12.99
CA TYR A 28 12.30 0.00 -13.65
C TYR A 28 13.58 -0.69 -14.13
N GLU A 29 14.46 0.02 -14.83
CA GLU A 29 15.76 -0.48 -15.29
C GLU A 29 16.63 -0.95 -14.12
N TYR A 30 16.57 -0.27 -12.96
CA TYR A 30 17.25 -0.74 -11.75
C TYR A 30 16.71 -2.10 -11.27
N MET A 31 15.39 -2.26 -11.21
CA MET A 31 14.76 -3.52 -10.79
C MET A 31 15.12 -4.69 -11.73
N CYS A 32 15.22 -4.43 -13.04
CA CYS A 32 15.60 -5.43 -14.05
C CYS A 32 17.04 -5.93 -13.94
N ARG A 33 17.91 -5.30 -13.14
CA ARG A 33 19.27 -5.78 -12.91
C ARG A 33 19.32 -7.04 -12.03
N PHE A 34 18.27 -7.27 -11.25
CA PHE A 34 18.28 -8.29 -10.19
C PHE A 34 17.15 -9.33 -10.32
N GLU A 35 16.24 -9.18 -11.28
CA GLU A 35 15.19 -10.16 -11.57
C GLU A 35 14.64 -9.92 -12.98
N GLN A 36 14.06 -10.95 -13.60
CA GLN A 36 13.28 -10.79 -14.82
C GLN A 36 11.87 -10.36 -14.44
N TRP A 37 11.32 -9.36 -15.13
CA TRP A 37 10.00 -8.81 -14.83
C TRP A 37 9.04 -9.07 -15.98
N LYS A 38 7.79 -9.39 -15.64
CA LYS A 38 6.70 -9.63 -16.60
C LYS A 38 5.64 -8.57 -16.43
N ASP A 39 5.14 -8.06 -17.55
CA ASP A 39 4.02 -7.12 -17.57
C ASP A 39 2.82 -7.73 -16.84
N TYR A 40 2.26 -6.96 -15.92
CA TYR A 40 1.10 -7.33 -15.15
C TYR A 40 0.33 -6.07 -14.77
N LYS A 41 -0.81 -5.87 -15.42
CA LYS A 41 -1.74 -4.77 -15.10
C LYS A 41 -2.67 -5.24 -14.00
N LEU A 42 -2.54 -4.64 -12.82
CA LEU A 42 -3.42 -4.93 -11.69
C LEU A 42 -4.83 -4.41 -11.98
N THR A 43 -5.82 -5.28 -11.87
CA THR A 43 -7.24 -4.90 -11.78
C THR A 43 -7.71 -5.09 -10.34
N CYS A 44 -8.59 -4.24 -9.87
CA CYS A 44 -9.19 -4.34 -8.54
C CYS A 44 -10.71 -4.19 -8.67
N GLY A 45 -11.43 -4.57 -7.64
CA GLY A 45 -12.86 -4.34 -7.55
C GLY A 45 -13.33 -4.01 -6.16
N ALA A 46 -14.61 -3.71 -6.05
CA ALA A 46 -15.30 -3.53 -4.79
C ALA A 46 -16.67 -4.21 -4.85
N VAL A 47 -17.13 -4.71 -3.70
CA VAL A 47 -18.44 -5.31 -3.54
C VAL A 47 -19.21 -4.56 -2.45
N TRP A 48 -20.37 -4.03 -2.82
CA TRP A 48 -21.35 -3.50 -1.88
C TRP A 48 -22.76 -3.78 -2.38
N ASP A 49 -23.71 -3.89 -1.46
CA ASP A 49 -25.08 -4.31 -1.78
C ASP A 49 -25.09 -5.60 -2.66
N GLU A 50 -24.18 -6.54 -2.36
CA GLU A 50 -23.99 -7.82 -3.08
C GLU A 50 -23.61 -7.72 -4.57
N LYS A 51 -23.24 -6.52 -5.06
CA LYS A 51 -22.85 -6.29 -6.45
C LYS A 51 -21.37 -5.94 -6.58
N TYR A 52 -20.70 -6.56 -7.53
CA TYR A 52 -19.32 -6.26 -7.91
C TYR A 52 -19.24 -5.05 -8.85
N THR A 53 -18.17 -4.26 -8.70
CA THR A 53 -17.79 -3.21 -9.65
C THR A 53 -16.27 -3.03 -9.69
N PRO A 54 -15.67 -2.63 -10.84
CA PRO A 54 -14.24 -2.38 -10.90
C PRO A 54 -13.82 -1.17 -10.05
N THR A 55 -12.59 -1.21 -9.53
CA THR A 55 -11.89 -0.07 -8.96
C THR A 55 -10.58 0.17 -9.73
N PRO A 56 -10.25 1.42 -10.11
CA PRO A 56 -10.94 2.67 -9.80
C PRO A 56 -12.31 2.76 -10.50
N PHE A 57 -13.28 3.42 -9.86
CA PHE A 57 -14.66 3.44 -10.34
C PHE A 57 -14.75 4.11 -11.71
N ASN A 58 -15.48 3.46 -12.61
CA ASN A 58 -15.60 3.87 -14.00
C ASN A 58 -17.08 3.82 -14.44
N PHE A 59 -17.35 3.89 -15.75
CA PHE A 59 -18.74 3.84 -16.23
C PHE A 59 -19.47 2.52 -15.95
N THR A 60 -18.75 1.40 -15.81
CA THR A 60 -19.34 0.13 -15.35
C THR A 60 -19.94 0.28 -13.96
N THR A 61 -19.31 1.05 -13.07
CA THR A 61 -19.87 1.35 -11.74
C THR A 61 -21.19 2.08 -11.83
N ILE A 62 -21.29 3.06 -12.73
CA ILE A 62 -22.55 3.79 -12.95
C ILE A 62 -23.64 2.84 -13.47
N ASP A 63 -23.33 2.03 -14.48
CA ASP A 63 -24.28 1.07 -15.06
C ASP A 63 -24.74 -0.01 -14.07
N THR A 64 -23.90 -0.37 -13.10
CA THR A 64 -24.21 -1.40 -12.09
C THR A 64 -25.25 -0.92 -11.06
N PHE A 65 -25.17 0.36 -10.70
CA PHE A 65 -25.89 0.90 -9.54
C PHE A 65 -26.99 1.92 -9.88
N TYR A 66 -27.04 2.43 -11.11
CA TYR A 66 -28.06 3.37 -11.55
C TYR A 66 -29.00 2.75 -12.60
N PRO A 67 -30.29 3.13 -12.62
CA PRO A 67 -31.20 2.77 -13.71
C PRO A 67 -30.65 3.24 -15.08
N PRO A 68 -30.88 2.50 -16.18
CA PRO A 68 -30.24 2.78 -17.47
C PRO A 68 -30.35 4.23 -17.98
N GLU A 69 -31.52 4.86 -17.83
CA GLU A 69 -31.74 6.25 -18.25
C GLU A 69 -30.92 7.25 -17.41
N GLN A 70 -30.90 7.05 -16.08
CA GLN A 70 -30.10 7.88 -15.17
C GLN A 70 -28.60 7.68 -15.42
N ALA A 71 -28.19 6.42 -15.64
CA ALA A 71 -26.82 6.06 -15.94
C ALA A 71 -26.32 6.75 -17.23
N ALA A 72 -27.12 6.71 -18.30
CA ALA A 72 -26.81 7.40 -19.55
C ALA A 72 -26.69 8.92 -19.39
N SER A 73 -27.63 9.54 -18.66
CA SER A 73 -27.60 10.98 -18.36
C SER A 73 -26.34 11.35 -17.56
N LEU A 74 -26.04 10.62 -16.49
CA LEU A 74 -24.89 10.88 -15.62
C LEU A 74 -23.57 10.72 -16.36
N ARG A 75 -23.40 9.67 -17.17
CA ARG A 75 -22.19 9.50 -18.00
C ARG A 75 -22.00 10.67 -18.96
N LYS A 76 -23.06 11.12 -19.62
CA LYS A 76 -23.00 12.27 -20.52
C LYS A 76 -22.57 13.53 -19.76
N LYS A 77 -23.21 13.82 -18.62
CA LYS A 77 -22.87 14.96 -17.77
C LYS A 77 -21.42 14.95 -17.31
N LEU A 78 -20.91 13.79 -16.86
CA LEU A 78 -19.52 13.63 -16.47
C LEU A 78 -18.56 13.91 -17.63
N ARG A 79 -18.80 13.33 -18.82
CA ARG A 79 -17.97 13.58 -20.01
C ARG A 79 -17.97 15.06 -20.41
N ASP A 80 -19.14 15.70 -20.40
CA ASP A 80 -19.28 17.09 -20.81
C ASP A 80 -18.62 18.04 -19.79
N SER A 81 -18.79 17.77 -18.49
CA SER A 81 -18.29 18.64 -17.41
C SER A 81 -16.78 18.50 -17.18
N PHE A 82 -16.21 17.33 -17.50
CA PHE A 82 -14.78 17.05 -17.42
C PHE A 82 -14.14 16.88 -18.81
N ALA A 83 -14.67 17.57 -19.83
CA ALA A 83 -14.20 17.46 -21.20
C ALA A 83 -12.66 17.62 -21.31
N GLY A 84 -12.01 16.69 -22.00
CA GLY A 84 -10.54 16.65 -22.15
C GLY A 84 -9.78 16.03 -20.98
N ARG A 85 -10.48 15.55 -19.93
CA ARG A 85 -9.89 14.82 -18.81
C ARG A 85 -10.37 13.38 -18.81
N GLU A 86 -9.46 12.44 -18.58
CA GLU A 86 -9.78 11.00 -18.49
C GLU A 86 -10.31 10.61 -17.09
N PHE A 87 -9.96 11.39 -16.06
CA PHE A 87 -10.33 11.12 -14.69
C PHE A 87 -10.37 12.37 -13.80
N ALA A 88 -11.01 12.24 -12.63
CA ALA A 88 -10.98 13.22 -11.55
C ALA A 88 -10.92 12.53 -10.18
N THR A 89 -10.49 13.25 -9.14
CA THR A 89 -10.55 12.72 -7.76
C THR A 89 -11.98 12.76 -7.22
N VAL A 90 -12.35 11.84 -6.33
CA VAL A 90 -13.69 11.87 -5.69
C VAL A 90 -13.96 13.21 -4.98
N VAL A 91 -12.92 13.83 -4.41
CA VAL A 91 -13.01 15.12 -3.73
C VAL A 91 -13.34 16.27 -4.69
N GLU A 92 -12.82 16.23 -5.92
CA GLU A 92 -13.21 17.20 -6.97
C GLU A 92 -14.67 17.01 -7.37
N VAL A 93 -15.09 15.77 -7.58
CA VAL A 93 -16.47 15.45 -8.01
C VAL A 93 -17.49 15.79 -6.93
N LEU A 94 -17.16 15.60 -5.65
CA LEU A 94 -17.97 16.04 -4.50
C LEU A 94 -18.22 17.57 -4.47
N LYS A 95 -17.32 18.36 -5.04
CA LYS A 95 -17.42 19.83 -5.08
C LYS A 95 -18.10 20.35 -6.35
N HIS A 96 -18.53 19.46 -7.24
CA HIS A 96 -19.11 19.85 -8.53
C HIS A 96 -20.46 20.55 -8.35
N PRO A 97 -20.79 21.62 -9.11
CA PRO A 97 -22.05 22.34 -8.98
C PRO A 97 -23.27 21.54 -9.45
N ASP A 98 -23.13 20.73 -10.52
CA ASP A 98 -24.23 19.87 -11.01
C ASP A 98 -24.63 18.82 -9.94
N PRO A 99 -25.92 18.75 -9.54
CA PRO A 99 -26.38 17.89 -8.46
C PRO A 99 -26.27 16.40 -8.77
N ASP A 100 -26.35 15.97 -10.04
CA ASP A 100 -26.26 14.54 -10.38
C ASP A 100 -24.81 14.07 -10.28
N ILE A 101 -23.88 14.90 -10.77
CA ILE A 101 -22.43 14.63 -10.66
C ILE A 101 -22.00 14.58 -9.19
N ARG A 102 -22.42 15.57 -8.39
CA ARG A 102 -22.13 15.61 -6.96
C ARG A 102 -22.78 14.42 -6.23
N GLY A 103 -24.04 14.12 -6.55
CA GLY A 103 -24.79 13.00 -5.98
C GLY A 103 -24.13 11.65 -6.27
N TYR A 104 -23.48 11.47 -7.43
CA TYR A 104 -22.69 10.27 -7.70
C TYR A 104 -21.49 10.12 -6.75
N ALA A 105 -20.73 11.20 -6.54
CA ALA A 105 -19.60 11.14 -5.60
C ALA A 105 -20.06 10.96 -4.14
N GLU A 106 -21.18 11.57 -3.74
CA GLU A 106 -21.81 11.35 -2.44
C GLU A 106 -22.25 9.89 -2.27
N TYR A 107 -22.82 9.28 -3.32
CA TYR A 107 -23.19 7.87 -3.33
C TYR A 107 -21.98 6.97 -3.13
N LEU A 108 -20.91 7.15 -3.92
CA LEU A 108 -19.67 6.39 -3.77
C LEU A 108 -19.04 6.59 -2.39
N PHE A 109 -19.06 7.82 -1.87
CA PHE A 109 -18.53 8.10 -0.54
C PHE A 109 -19.28 7.32 0.53
N LYS A 110 -20.61 7.30 0.45
CA LYS A 110 -21.47 6.57 1.39
C LYS A 110 -21.30 5.05 1.28
N LYS A 111 -21.16 4.51 0.07
CA LYS A 111 -21.19 3.07 -0.20
C LYS A 111 -19.84 2.39 -0.08
N ASP A 112 -18.77 3.09 -0.44
CA ASP A 112 -17.42 2.54 -0.48
C ASP A 112 -16.44 3.35 0.39
N TYR A 113 -16.11 4.59 0.01
CA TYR A 113 -14.99 5.31 0.63
C TYR A 113 -15.14 5.42 2.15
N ALA A 114 -16.29 5.89 2.66
CA ALA A 114 -16.48 6.07 4.10
C ALA A 114 -16.43 4.75 4.89
N PRO A 115 -17.24 3.72 4.58
CA PRO A 115 -17.20 2.46 5.34
C PRO A 115 -15.86 1.71 5.19
N TYR A 116 -15.25 1.71 4.00
CA TYR A 116 -13.91 1.12 3.81
C TYR A 116 -12.86 1.85 4.65
N THR A 117 -12.84 3.19 4.57
CA THR A 117 -11.86 4.04 5.24
C THR A 117 -11.99 3.93 6.76
N ALA A 118 -13.21 4.02 7.29
CA ALA A 118 -13.45 3.88 8.73
C ALA A 118 -12.96 2.52 9.26
N LYS A 119 -13.17 1.44 8.49
CA LYS A 119 -12.69 0.10 8.84
C LYS A 119 -11.18 -0.04 8.73
N GLN A 120 -10.58 0.44 7.64
CA GLN A 120 -9.13 0.36 7.39
C GLN A 120 -8.33 1.12 8.45
N TRP A 121 -8.78 2.33 8.80
CA TRP A 121 -8.00 3.27 9.62
C TRP A 121 -8.47 3.38 11.06
N GLY A 122 -9.70 2.94 11.38
CA GLY A 122 -10.25 3.04 12.74
C GLY A 122 -10.54 4.48 13.20
N VAL A 123 -10.58 5.44 12.28
CA VAL A 123 -10.86 6.86 12.53
C VAL A 123 -11.92 7.37 11.54
N SER A 124 -12.51 8.53 11.83
CA SER A 124 -13.52 9.11 10.93
C SER A 124 -12.89 9.47 9.58
N PRO A 125 -13.60 9.29 8.44
CA PRO A 125 -13.14 9.78 7.14
C PRO A 125 -12.78 11.27 7.12
N ALA A 126 -13.37 12.08 8.01
CA ALA A 126 -13.07 13.51 8.14
C ALA A 126 -11.72 13.81 8.81
N GLU A 127 -11.15 12.87 9.55
CA GLU A 127 -9.89 13.02 10.29
C GLU A 127 -8.68 12.53 9.49
N ILE A 128 -8.92 11.89 8.34
CA ILE A 128 -7.88 11.29 7.52
C ILE A 128 -7.38 12.32 6.53
N ASP A 129 -6.06 12.33 6.34
CA ASP A 129 -5.41 13.18 5.36
C ASP A 129 -6.07 13.01 3.97
N PRO A 130 -6.52 14.10 3.30
CA PRO A 130 -7.17 14.02 2.00
C PRO A 130 -6.35 13.30 0.92
N SER A 131 -5.02 13.22 1.06
CA SER A 131 -4.15 12.45 0.16
C SER A 131 -4.54 10.97 0.10
N VAL A 132 -5.07 10.37 1.18
CA VAL A 132 -5.55 8.98 1.19
C VAL A 132 -6.75 8.83 0.27
N LEU A 133 -7.70 9.78 0.30
CA LEU A 133 -8.90 9.78 -0.53
C LEU A 133 -8.62 10.14 -1.99
N LYS A 134 -7.51 10.81 -2.28
CA LYS A 134 -7.10 11.21 -3.64
C LYS A 134 -6.48 10.08 -4.46
N ARG A 135 -6.15 8.93 -3.86
CA ARG A 135 -5.38 7.86 -4.54
C ARG A 135 -6.18 7.04 -5.53
N VAL A 136 -7.50 6.94 -5.38
CA VAL A 136 -8.37 6.16 -6.28
C VAL A 136 -9.21 7.14 -7.11
N PRO A 137 -8.86 7.37 -8.39
CA PRO A 137 -9.58 8.31 -9.24
C PRO A 137 -10.94 7.75 -9.71
N LEU A 138 -11.82 8.64 -10.15
CA LEU A 138 -13.02 8.29 -10.91
C LEU A 138 -12.70 8.42 -12.39
N ARG A 139 -12.79 7.32 -13.13
CA ARG A 139 -12.52 7.27 -14.58
C ARG A 139 -13.79 7.64 -15.37
N PHE A 140 -13.60 8.44 -16.41
CA PHE A 140 -14.66 8.83 -17.34
C PHE A 140 -14.63 7.98 -18.63
N SER A 141 -14.40 6.68 -18.45
CA SER A 141 -14.37 5.65 -19.50
C SER A 141 -14.85 4.30 -18.95
N TYR A 142 -14.75 3.23 -19.72
CA TYR A 142 -14.92 1.85 -19.25
C TYR A 142 -13.58 1.15 -18.98
N ASP A 143 -12.47 1.89 -19.04
CA ASP A 143 -11.14 1.30 -18.91
C ASP A 143 -10.95 0.75 -17.49
N GLU A 144 -10.28 -0.40 -17.44
CA GLU A 144 -9.90 -1.07 -16.21
C GLU A 144 -8.38 -1.01 -16.01
N GLY A 145 -7.96 -1.10 -14.75
CA GLY A 145 -6.57 -0.98 -14.34
C GLY A 145 -6.43 -0.06 -13.14
N TYR A 146 -5.72 -0.53 -12.12
CA TYR A 146 -5.56 0.19 -10.86
C TYR A 146 -4.54 1.32 -10.93
N PHE A 147 -3.52 1.18 -11.77
CA PHE A 147 -2.50 2.18 -11.99
C PHE A 147 -2.46 2.61 -13.46
N ASP A 148 -2.11 3.87 -13.71
CA ASP A 148 -1.87 4.43 -15.05
C ASP A 148 -0.38 4.49 -15.41
N ASP A 149 0.47 3.90 -14.56
CA ASP A 149 1.91 3.92 -14.74
C ASP A 149 2.32 3.07 -15.94
N PRO A 150 3.29 3.50 -16.77
CA PRO A 150 3.72 2.78 -17.96
C PRO A 150 4.42 1.44 -17.64
N TYR A 151 5.13 1.37 -16.51
CA TYR A 151 5.77 0.14 -16.06
C TYR A 151 4.93 -0.44 -14.94
N GLN A 152 4.22 -1.54 -15.20
CA GLN A 152 3.43 -2.31 -14.24
C GLN A 152 3.80 -3.77 -14.39
N VAL A 153 4.52 -4.31 -13.42
CA VAL A 153 5.19 -5.60 -13.56
C VAL A 153 5.16 -6.42 -12.28
N MET A 154 5.29 -7.73 -12.45
CA MET A 154 5.51 -8.72 -11.42
C MET A 154 6.83 -9.46 -11.68
N PRO A 155 7.54 -9.91 -10.62
CA PRO A 155 8.75 -10.69 -10.83
C PRO A 155 8.39 -12.00 -11.52
N ALA A 156 9.21 -12.44 -12.48
CA ALA A 156 8.98 -13.66 -13.25
C ALA A 156 9.00 -14.91 -12.36
N HIS A 157 9.80 -14.85 -11.29
CA HIS A 157 9.95 -15.90 -10.28
C HIS A 157 9.26 -15.50 -8.97
N SER A 158 9.82 -14.56 -8.21
CA SER A 158 9.26 -14.08 -6.94
C SER A 158 9.97 -12.80 -6.46
N PHE A 159 9.35 -12.05 -5.56
CA PHE A 159 10.00 -10.93 -4.87
C PHE A 159 11.15 -11.41 -3.98
N THR A 160 11.01 -12.57 -3.34
CA THR A 160 12.09 -13.19 -2.56
C THR A 160 13.32 -13.41 -3.43
N ARG A 161 13.16 -13.96 -4.64
CA ARG A 161 14.27 -14.17 -5.59
C ARG A 161 14.94 -12.87 -6.01
N PHE A 162 14.15 -11.82 -6.26
CA PHE A 162 14.68 -10.47 -6.52
C PHE A 162 15.58 -9.99 -5.38
N PHE A 163 15.15 -10.12 -4.11
CA PHE A 163 15.96 -9.70 -2.97
C PHE A 163 17.20 -10.55 -2.76
N GLU A 164 17.12 -11.86 -2.97
CA GLU A 164 18.28 -12.76 -2.94
C GLU A 164 19.34 -12.29 -3.93
N ASN A 165 18.96 -12.00 -5.17
CA ASN A 165 19.88 -11.50 -6.20
C ASN A 165 20.42 -10.10 -5.87
N LEU A 166 19.58 -9.20 -5.37
CA LEU A 166 19.98 -7.85 -4.97
C LEU A 166 21.04 -7.85 -3.85
N LEU A 167 20.93 -8.79 -2.91
CA LEU A 167 21.82 -8.90 -1.75
C LEU A 167 23.02 -9.83 -2.00
N ASN A 168 23.06 -10.53 -3.15
CA ASN A 168 24.13 -11.46 -3.50
C ASN A 168 25.38 -10.73 -4.02
N HIS A 169 26.15 -10.16 -3.10
CA HIS A 169 27.42 -9.51 -3.40
C HIS A 169 28.46 -9.84 -2.31
N PRO A 170 29.74 -10.09 -2.65
CA PRO A 170 30.77 -10.50 -1.67
C PRO A 170 30.98 -9.53 -0.50
N ASN A 171 30.63 -8.25 -0.67
CA ASN A 171 30.72 -7.23 0.39
C ASN A 171 29.45 -7.13 1.26
N ILE A 172 28.41 -7.93 0.99
CA ILE A 172 27.15 -7.93 1.73
C ILE A 172 27.08 -9.21 2.56
N THR A 173 26.89 -9.04 3.87
CA THR A 173 26.60 -10.15 4.79
C THR A 173 25.21 -9.93 5.37
N VAL A 174 24.33 -10.92 5.21
CA VAL A 174 22.95 -10.87 5.72
C VAL A 174 22.85 -11.75 6.97
N LYS A 175 22.28 -11.20 8.05
CA LYS A 175 21.94 -11.94 9.27
C LYS A 175 20.44 -11.85 9.49
N LEU A 176 19.77 -12.99 9.56
CA LEU A 176 18.34 -13.10 9.81
C LEU A 176 18.08 -13.53 11.26
N GLY A 177 16.88 -13.29 11.77
CA GLY A 177 16.51 -13.65 13.15
C GLY A 177 17.26 -12.84 14.22
N VAL A 178 17.70 -11.63 13.88
CA VAL A 178 18.40 -10.70 14.78
C VAL A 178 17.54 -9.46 14.96
N GLU A 179 17.13 -9.18 16.21
CA GLU A 179 16.50 -7.92 16.56
C GLU A 179 17.56 -6.80 16.58
N ALA A 180 17.35 -5.78 15.76
CA ALA A 180 18.32 -4.70 15.62
C ALA A 180 18.41 -3.86 16.90
N LEU A 181 17.30 -3.62 17.59
CA LEU A 181 17.23 -2.77 18.79
C LEU A 181 17.85 -3.43 20.04
N GLU A 182 18.10 -4.75 20.02
CA GLU A 182 18.92 -5.41 21.05
C GLU A 182 20.41 -5.09 20.91
N ARG A 183 20.84 -4.62 19.73
CA ARG A 183 22.23 -4.35 19.39
C ARG A 183 22.50 -2.86 19.19
N LEU A 184 21.52 -2.14 18.65
CA LEU A 184 21.58 -0.74 18.30
C LEU A 184 20.85 0.08 19.36
N ASN A 185 21.53 1.05 19.96
CA ASN A 185 20.90 2.01 20.87
C ASN A 185 21.48 3.42 20.66
N VAL A 186 20.76 4.42 21.14
CA VAL A 186 21.21 5.82 21.16
C VAL A 186 21.33 6.29 22.60
N GLN A 187 22.51 6.78 22.97
CA GLN A 187 22.76 7.39 24.26
C GLN A 187 23.44 8.74 24.06
N ASP A 188 22.88 9.83 24.61
CA ASP A 188 23.45 11.19 24.53
C ASP A 188 23.79 11.64 23.09
N SER A 189 22.94 11.29 22.12
CA SER A 189 23.14 11.53 20.68
C SER A 189 24.31 10.76 20.05
N VAL A 190 24.83 9.75 20.74
CA VAL A 190 25.85 8.81 20.25
C VAL A 190 25.19 7.49 19.91
N LEU A 191 25.43 7.00 18.69
CA LEU A 191 24.95 5.71 18.24
C LEU A 191 25.89 4.60 18.74
N GLN A 192 25.33 3.58 19.38
CA GLN A 192 26.07 2.42 19.84
C GLN A 192 25.60 1.15 19.14
N LEU A 193 26.56 0.30 18.77
CA LEU A 193 26.33 -1.05 18.26
C LEU A 193 27.05 -2.05 19.17
N ASP A 194 26.32 -3.03 19.69
CA ASP A 194 26.83 -4.05 20.63
C ASP A 194 27.53 -3.43 21.85
N GLY A 195 26.96 -2.32 22.36
CA GLY A 195 27.48 -1.59 23.53
C GLY A 195 28.74 -0.76 23.25
N ARG A 196 29.07 -0.50 21.98
CA ARG A 196 30.23 0.32 21.59
C ARG A 196 29.80 1.47 20.69
N GLU A 197 30.37 2.65 20.94
CA GLU A 197 30.22 3.79 20.03
C GLU A 197 30.61 3.41 18.61
N THR A 198 29.75 3.81 17.66
CA THR A 198 29.91 3.53 16.24
C THR A 198 30.27 4.82 15.53
N SER A 199 31.35 4.80 14.74
CA SER A 199 31.79 5.94 13.92
C SER A 199 31.44 5.82 12.45
N PHE A 200 31.06 4.63 11.98
CA PHE A 200 30.63 4.41 10.60
C PHE A 200 29.14 4.73 10.42
N PRO A 201 28.69 5.06 9.18
CA PRO A 201 27.28 5.30 8.90
C PRO A 201 26.41 4.07 9.14
N VAL A 202 25.26 4.26 9.78
CA VAL A 202 24.24 3.23 10.02
C VAL A 202 22.95 3.64 9.34
N VAL A 203 22.52 2.84 8.38
CA VAL A 203 21.21 2.98 7.74
C VAL A 203 20.17 2.28 8.61
N TYR A 204 19.20 3.03 9.13
CA TYR A 204 18.12 2.49 9.95
C TYR A 204 16.78 2.62 9.24
N THR A 205 16.10 1.49 9.05
CA THR A 205 14.82 1.43 8.33
C THR A 205 13.63 1.06 9.21
N GLY A 206 13.86 0.85 10.51
CA GLY A 206 12.82 0.60 11.51
C GLY A 206 12.11 1.88 11.95
N ALA A 207 11.15 1.77 12.86
CA ALA A 207 10.41 2.93 13.35
C ALA A 207 11.28 3.75 14.32
N LEU A 208 11.26 5.09 14.19
CA LEU A 208 12.12 5.95 15.02
C LEU A 208 11.67 6.00 16.48
N ASP A 209 10.37 5.97 16.73
CA ASP A 209 9.85 5.89 18.09
C ASP A 209 10.35 4.66 18.83
N GLU A 210 10.53 3.53 18.14
CA GLU A 210 11.14 2.33 18.71
C GLU A 210 12.63 2.52 19.01
N LEU A 211 13.39 3.11 18.08
CA LEU A 211 14.82 3.41 18.28
C LEU A 211 15.07 4.32 19.49
N PHE A 212 14.18 5.29 19.72
CA PHE A 212 14.25 6.23 20.84
C PHE A 212 13.43 5.80 22.05
N GLY A 213 13.05 4.53 22.15
CA GLY A 213 12.39 3.97 23.34
C GLY A 213 11.04 4.59 23.68
N GLY A 214 10.35 5.19 22.72
CA GLY A 214 9.00 5.74 22.90
C GLY A 214 8.94 7.00 23.76
N ILE A 215 10.01 7.79 23.86
CA ILE A 215 10.09 8.95 24.77
C ILE A 215 9.03 10.04 24.53
N PHE A 216 8.46 10.13 23.32
CA PHE A 216 7.32 11.00 22.99
C PHE A 216 6.02 10.21 22.78
N GLY A 217 5.95 8.98 23.27
CA GLY A 217 4.93 7.98 22.96
C GLY A 217 5.18 7.26 21.63
N ARG A 218 4.50 6.15 21.40
CA ARG A 218 4.57 5.38 20.14
C ARG A 218 3.92 6.13 18.99
N LEU A 219 4.51 6.04 17.80
CA LEU A 219 3.92 6.57 16.59
C LEU A 219 2.74 5.69 16.16
N PRO A 220 1.62 6.28 15.74
CA PRO A 220 0.43 5.51 15.42
C PRO A 220 0.57 4.84 14.05
N TYR A 221 0.45 3.52 14.04
CA TYR A 221 0.37 2.70 12.84
C TYR A 221 -0.93 1.89 12.78
N ARG A 222 -1.31 1.47 11.58
CA ARG A 222 -2.25 0.38 11.36
C ARG A 222 -1.48 -0.90 11.10
N SER A 223 -1.94 -1.97 11.73
CA SER A 223 -1.49 -3.32 11.45
C SER A 223 -2.54 -4.10 10.65
N LEU A 224 -2.14 -5.26 10.13
CA LEU A 224 -2.99 -6.16 9.37
C LEU A 224 -2.83 -7.59 9.89
N ARG A 225 -3.93 -8.34 9.90
CA ARG A 225 -3.94 -9.80 10.05
C ARG A 225 -4.49 -10.41 8.77
N PHE A 226 -3.79 -11.43 8.27
CA PHE A 226 -4.21 -12.20 7.10
C PHE A 226 -4.72 -13.56 7.55
N GLU A 227 -5.93 -13.90 7.12
CA GLU A 227 -6.49 -15.24 7.25
C GLU A 227 -6.36 -15.96 5.90
N TRP A 228 -5.47 -16.93 5.85
CA TRP A 228 -5.16 -17.71 4.65
C TRP A 228 -6.18 -18.82 4.42
N LYS A 229 -6.64 -18.95 3.18
CA LYS A 229 -7.65 -19.91 2.75
C LYS A 229 -7.28 -20.51 1.41
N HIS A 230 -7.79 -21.71 1.18
CA HIS A 230 -7.73 -22.40 -0.09
C HIS A 230 -9.09 -23.00 -0.44
N THR A 231 -9.40 -23.07 -1.73
CA THR A 231 -10.60 -23.73 -2.25
C THR A 231 -10.26 -24.56 -3.49
N SER A 232 -11.07 -25.60 -3.74
CA SER A 232 -11.02 -26.36 -4.99
C SER A 232 -11.71 -25.66 -6.16
N LEU A 233 -12.48 -24.61 -5.89
CA LEU A 233 -13.06 -23.76 -6.93
C LEU A 233 -11.95 -23.05 -7.71
N ASP A 234 -12.17 -22.86 -9.01
CA ASP A 234 -11.18 -22.22 -9.87
C ASP A 234 -10.94 -20.75 -9.51
N SER A 235 -11.96 -20.09 -8.94
CA SER A 235 -11.97 -18.67 -8.61
C SER A 235 -12.93 -18.40 -7.45
N VAL A 236 -12.65 -17.39 -6.62
CA VAL A 236 -13.57 -16.93 -5.56
C VAL A 236 -14.11 -15.51 -5.78
N GLN A 237 -13.53 -14.75 -6.72
CA GLN A 237 -13.89 -13.36 -7.01
C GLN A 237 -13.44 -12.93 -8.42
N ASP A 238 -13.98 -11.82 -8.94
CA ASP A 238 -13.76 -11.39 -10.32
C ASP A 238 -12.37 -10.76 -10.57
N ALA A 239 -11.77 -10.13 -9.56
CA ALA A 239 -10.46 -9.46 -9.66
C ALA A 239 -9.45 -10.04 -8.65
N PRO A 240 -8.13 -9.91 -8.86
CA PRO A 240 -7.12 -10.38 -7.90
C PRO A 240 -7.27 -9.74 -6.51
N ILE A 241 -7.79 -8.50 -6.43
CA ILE A 241 -8.03 -7.81 -5.16
C ILE A 241 -9.43 -7.21 -5.19
N VAL A 242 -10.28 -7.60 -4.23
CA VAL A 242 -11.64 -7.08 -4.10
C VAL A 242 -11.85 -6.51 -2.70
N ALA A 243 -12.24 -5.24 -2.64
CA ALA A 243 -12.62 -4.56 -1.41
C ALA A 243 -14.07 -4.88 -1.04
N TYR A 244 -14.35 -5.00 0.25
CA TYR A 244 -15.68 -5.28 0.79
C TYR A 244 -16.07 -4.20 1.80
N PRO A 245 -16.33 -2.96 1.38
CA PRO A 245 -16.59 -1.82 2.27
C PRO A 245 -17.63 -2.11 3.37
N GLN A 246 -18.74 -2.75 3.03
CA GLN A 246 -19.88 -2.97 3.94
C GLN A 246 -19.75 -4.22 4.83
N GLU A 247 -18.78 -5.10 4.55
CA GLU A 247 -18.58 -6.32 5.33
C GLU A 247 -17.99 -6.03 6.71
N LYS A 248 -18.38 -6.85 7.69
CA LYS A 248 -17.89 -6.70 9.06
C LYS A 248 -16.54 -7.41 9.23
N GLY A 249 -15.59 -6.72 9.85
CA GLY A 249 -14.32 -7.30 10.30
C GLY A 249 -13.18 -7.24 9.28
N TYR A 250 -13.40 -7.59 8.01
CA TYR A 250 -12.34 -7.61 6.99
C TYR A 250 -12.51 -6.51 5.94
N THR A 251 -11.42 -6.02 5.35
CA THR A 251 -11.42 -4.93 4.35
C THR A 251 -11.45 -5.44 2.93
N ARG A 252 -10.68 -6.48 2.63
CA ARG A 252 -10.54 -7.01 1.28
C ARG A 252 -10.15 -8.48 1.27
N VAL A 253 -10.36 -9.10 0.12
CA VAL A 253 -9.87 -10.44 -0.20
C VAL A 253 -8.90 -10.34 -1.38
N THR A 254 -7.75 -10.99 -1.23
CA THR A 254 -6.73 -11.10 -2.28
C THR A 254 -6.67 -12.55 -2.76
N GLU A 255 -6.88 -12.76 -4.05
CA GLU A 255 -6.80 -14.06 -4.69
C GLU A 255 -5.48 -14.23 -5.46
N TYR A 256 -4.57 -15.03 -4.90
CA TYR A 256 -3.19 -15.14 -5.40
C TYR A 256 -3.06 -15.94 -6.67
N LYS A 257 -4.08 -16.75 -7.03
CA LYS A 257 -4.17 -17.34 -8.37
C LYS A 257 -4.15 -16.28 -9.47
N LYS A 258 -4.66 -15.08 -9.20
CA LYS A 258 -4.71 -13.97 -10.15
C LYS A 258 -3.54 -13.00 -9.98
N LEU A 259 -2.66 -13.15 -8.98
CA LEU A 259 -1.65 -12.17 -8.56
C LEU A 259 -0.23 -12.77 -8.30
N PRO A 260 0.62 -12.95 -9.33
CA PRO A 260 0.30 -12.85 -10.75
C PRO A 260 -0.54 -14.07 -11.20
N VAL A 261 -0.99 -14.11 -12.45
CA VAL A 261 -1.81 -15.23 -12.93
C VAL A 261 -1.04 -16.55 -12.86
N GLN A 262 -1.62 -17.53 -12.17
CA GLN A 262 -1.09 -18.88 -11.97
C GLN A 262 -2.08 -19.91 -12.52
N ASN A 263 -1.63 -20.75 -13.44
CA ASN A 263 -2.47 -21.70 -14.17
C ASN A 263 -2.49 -23.07 -13.49
N MET A 264 -3.17 -23.17 -12.34
CA MET A 264 -3.31 -24.43 -11.58
C MET A 264 -4.73 -24.59 -11.00
N PRO A 265 -5.21 -25.83 -10.77
CA PRO A 265 -6.52 -26.07 -10.16
C PRO A 265 -6.63 -25.50 -8.75
N GLY A 266 -7.85 -25.12 -8.34
CA GLY A 266 -8.11 -24.50 -7.06
C GLY A 266 -7.66 -23.04 -7.01
N SER A 267 -7.71 -22.43 -5.83
CA SER A 267 -7.28 -21.04 -5.60
C SER A 267 -6.90 -20.80 -4.14
N SER A 268 -5.73 -20.22 -3.92
CA SER A 268 -5.29 -19.69 -2.62
C SER A 268 -5.58 -18.21 -2.50
N TYR A 269 -6.14 -17.80 -1.37
CA TYR A 269 -6.56 -16.42 -1.12
C TYR A 269 -6.39 -16.04 0.34
N ALA A 270 -6.25 -14.73 0.59
CA ALA A 270 -6.14 -14.18 1.93
C ALA A 270 -7.27 -13.18 2.19
N VAL A 271 -7.91 -13.31 3.36
CA VAL A 271 -8.86 -12.33 3.89
C VAL A 271 -8.10 -11.38 4.82
N GLU A 272 -8.15 -10.08 4.55
CA GLU A 272 -7.38 -9.06 5.26
C GLU A 272 -8.23 -8.36 6.34
N TYR A 273 -7.75 -8.39 7.58
CA TYR A 273 -8.37 -7.74 8.73
C TYR A 273 -7.50 -6.59 9.21
N PRO A 274 -8.01 -5.35 9.24
CA PRO A 274 -7.25 -4.22 9.75
C PRO A 274 -7.32 -4.20 11.28
N LEU A 275 -6.17 -3.97 11.92
CA LEU A 275 -6.05 -3.93 13.37
C LEU A 275 -5.35 -2.62 13.80
N PRO A 276 -5.73 -2.03 14.94
CA PRO A 276 -4.90 -0.99 15.53
C PRO A 276 -3.54 -1.59 15.89
N TYR A 277 -2.45 -0.86 15.66
CA TYR A 277 -1.17 -1.22 16.23
C TYR A 277 -1.27 -1.10 17.76
N GLN A 278 -0.94 -2.15 18.48
CA GLN A 278 -1.02 -2.20 19.95
C GLN A 278 0.36 -2.38 20.54
N GLU A 279 0.67 -1.57 21.54
CA GLU A 279 1.93 -1.67 22.27
C GLU A 279 2.03 -3.03 22.99
N GLY A 280 3.21 -3.66 22.89
CA GLY A 280 3.48 -4.97 23.51
C GLY A 280 2.92 -6.17 22.77
N ALA A 281 2.14 -5.97 21.71
CA ALA A 281 1.72 -7.04 20.81
C ALA A 281 2.71 -7.15 19.64
N TYR A 282 3.13 -8.37 19.30
CA TYR A 282 3.95 -8.60 18.10
C TYR A 282 3.07 -8.41 16.85
N MET A 283 3.11 -7.20 16.29
CA MET A 283 2.27 -6.77 15.18
C MET A 283 3.08 -5.91 14.22
N GLU A 284 2.92 -6.16 12.92
CA GLU A 284 3.74 -5.44 11.97
C GLU A 284 3.15 -4.05 11.72
N PRO A 285 3.94 -2.96 11.77
CA PRO A 285 3.48 -1.63 11.40
C PRO A 285 3.38 -1.54 9.86
N TYR A 286 2.17 -1.61 9.30
CA TYR A 286 1.98 -1.56 7.85
C TYR A 286 1.81 -0.14 7.32
N TYR A 287 0.94 0.65 7.96
CA TYR A 287 0.57 1.98 7.47
C TYR A 287 0.68 3.05 8.56
N PRO A 288 1.44 4.13 8.35
CA PRO A 288 1.44 5.25 9.30
C PRO A 288 0.07 5.93 9.29
N VAL A 289 -0.47 6.25 10.47
CA VAL A 289 -1.72 7.00 10.62
C VAL A 289 -1.39 8.49 10.60
N LEU A 290 -1.51 9.10 9.42
CA LEU A 290 -1.09 10.49 9.19
C LEU A 290 -2.18 11.50 9.62
N THR A 291 -2.12 11.91 10.87
CA THR A 291 -2.88 13.05 11.44
C THR A 291 -1.94 14.20 11.82
N ASP A 292 -2.48 15.41 11.98
CA ASP A 292 -1.68 16.57 12.44
C ASP A 292 -0.92 16.29 13.75
N ALA A 293 -1.54 15.55 14.67
CA ALA A 293 -0.93 15.17 15.94
C ALA A 293 0.26 14.20 15.72
N SER A 294 0.04 13.15 14.92
CA SER A 294 1.10 12.16 14.63
C SER A 294 2.30 12.76 13.89
N GLN A 295 2.06 13.73 13.00
CA GLN A 295 3.12 14.39 12.24
C GLN A 295 3.98 15.27 13.14
N LYS A 296 3.35 15.99 14.09
CA LYS A 296 4.09 16.77 15.11
C LYS A 296 4.92 15.86 16.00
N GLN A 297 4.37 14.74 16.45
CA GLN A 297 5.09 13.75 17.25
C GLN A 297 6.28 13.15 16.48
N TYR A 298 6.08 12.78 15.21
CA TYR A 298 7.16 12.29 14.35
C TYR A 298 8.27 13.32 14.16
N ALA A 299 7.94 14.61 14.00
CA ALA A 299 8.93 15.67 13.87
C ALA A 299 9.88 15.74 15.08
N GLN A 300 9.38 15.49 16.30
CA GLN A 300 10.22 15.44 17.50
C GLN A 300 11.23 14.27 17.46
N TYR A 301 10.80 13.09 17.00
CA TYR A 301 11.72 11.96 16.80
C TYR A 301 12.73 12.21 15.67
N ARG A 302 12.29 12.88 14.61
CA ARG A 302 13.18 13.27 13.51
C ARG A 302 14.28 14.21 13.96
N GLU A 303 13.94 15.21 14.77
CA GLU A 303 14.92 16.14 15.36
C GLU A 303 15.96 15.44 16.25
N LEU A 304 15.62 14.34 16.90
CA LEU A 304 16.59 13.53 17.64
C LEU A 304 17.50 12.75 16.72
N ALA A 305 16.94 12.11 15.68
CA ALA A 305 17.73 11.40 14.68
C ALA A 305 18.72 12.34 13.97
N ASP A 306 18.31 13.57 13.66
CA ASP A 306 19.15 14.56 12.97
C ASP A 306 20.35 15.05 13.80
N LYS A 307 20.34 14.84 15.13
CA LYS A 307 21.47 15.16 16.01
C LYS A 307 22.55 14.09 16.01
N ILE A 308 22.31 12.93 15.40
CA ILE A 308 23.23 11.78 15.42
C ILE A 308 23.93 11.72 14.05
N PRO A 309 25.21 12.12 13.95
CA PRO A 309 25.85 12.38 12.66
C PRO A 309 25.92 11.17 11.72
N ASN A 310 26.04 9.97 12.29
CA ASN A 310 26.19 8.73 11.54
C ASN A 310 24.92 7.88 11.48
N LEU A 311 23.76 8.41 11.90
CA LEU A 311 22.48 7.74 11.73
C LEU A 311 21.79 8.23 10.46
N ILE A 312 21.46 7.30 9.56
CA ILE A 312 20.75 7.56 8.32
C ILE A 312 19.39 6.87 8.38
N PRO A 313 18.36 7.53 8.91
CA PRO A 313 17.01 7.00 8.86
C PRO A 313 16.46 7.03 7.42
N CYS A 314 15.89 5.92 6.95
CA CYS A 314 15.25 5.86 5.64
C CYS A 314 14.17 4.79 5.49
N GLY A 315 13.21 5.03 4.61
CA GLY A 315 12.17 4.05 4.27
C GLY A 315 10.89 4.27 5.06
N ARG A 316 9.86 3.46 4.79
CA ARG A 316 8.48 3.70 5.25
C ARG A 316 8.37 3.99 6.76
N LEU A 317 9.02 3.18 7.59
CA LEU A 317 8.91 3.29 9.05
C LEU A 317 9.77 4.44 9.59
N ALA A 318 11.04 4.49 9.19
CA ALA A 318 11.96 5.52 9.65
C ALA A 318 11.55 6.93 9.19
N ASP A 319 10.97 7.05 8.00
CA ASP A 319 10.45 8.33 7.48
C ASP A 319 9.01 8.62 7.92
N PHE A 320 8.33 7.67 8.59
CA PHE A 320 6.89 7.72 8.91
C PHE A 320 6.02 8.11 7.71
N LYS A 321 6.27 7.47 6.56
CA LYS A 321 5.64 7.83 5.26
C LYS A 321 5.07 6.64 4.53
N TYR A 322 3.89 6.83 3.94
CA TYR A 322 3.24 5.81 3.12
C TYR A 322 3.83 5.76 1.69
N TYR A 323 5.00 5.14 1.54
CA TYR A 323 5.64 4.91 0.24
C TYR A 323 5.08 3.70 -0.52
N ASN A 324 4.95 3.82 -1.83
CA ASN A 324 4.97 2.70 -2.76
C ASN A 324 6.40 2.12 -2.89
N MET A 325 6.54 0.98 -3.56
CA MET A 325 7.85 0.34 -3.77
C MET A 325 8.82 1.22 -4.55
N ASP A 326 8.36 1.85 -5.63
CA ASP A 326 9.18 2.69 -6.48
C ASP A 326 9.65 3.96 -5.73
N GLN A 327 8.78 4.55 -4.92
CA GLN A 327 9.10 5.68 -4.06
C GLN A 327 10.14 5.32 -2.99
N ALA A 328 10.04 4.12 -2.40
CA ALA A 328 11.04 3.63 -1.46
C ALA A 328 12.40 3.40 -2.13
N LEU A 329 12.40 2.80 -3.33
CA LEU A 329 13.61 2.63 -4.14
C LEU A 329 14.23 3.97 -4.52
N GLU A 330 13.43 4.92 -4.99
CA GLU A 330 13.88 6.27 -5.30
C GLU A 330 14.54 6.94 -4.10
N SER A 331 13.88 6.88 -2.93
CA SER A 331 14.40 7.48 -1.71
C SER A 331 15.75 6.88 -1.32
N ALA A 332 15.88 5.54 -1.39
CA ALA A 332 17.13 4.85 -1.13
C ALA A 332 18.24 5.28 -2.11
N LEU A 333 17.96 5.29 -3.41
CA LEU A 333 18.93 5.71 -4.44
C LEU A 333 19.37 7.17 -4.29
N ARG A 334 18.47 8.05 -3.84
CA ARG A 334 18.80 9.44 -3.53
C ARG A 334 19.76 9.53 -2.35
N ILE A 335 19.54 8.76 -1.29
CA ILE A 335 20.40 8.74 -0.09
C ILE A 335 21.81 8.25 -0.46
N CYS A 336 21.94 7.18 -1.25
CA CYS A 336 23.23 6.64 -1.70
C CYS A 336 24.07 7.60 -2.57
N ARG A 337 23.51 8.72 -3.03
CA ARG A 337 24.25 9.75 -3.78
C ARG A 337 24.86 10.83 -2.88
N VAL A 338 24.38 10.92 -1.64
CA VAL A 338 24.72 12.00 -0.69
C VAL A 338 25.62 11.48 0.44
N VAL A 339 25.47 10.20 0.77
CA VAL A 339 26.33 9.42 1.68
C VAL A 339 27.42 8.77 0.85
#